data_AF-A0A3Q3CK51-F1
#
_entry.id   AF-A0A3Q3CK51-F1
#
_cell.length_a   1.000
_cell.length_b   1.000
_cell.length_c   1.000
_cell.angle_alpha   90.00
_cell.angle_beta   90.00
_cell.angle_gamma   90.00
#
_symmetry.space_group_name_H-M   'P 1'
#
loop_
_entity.id
_entity.type
_entity.pdbx_description
1 polymer ?
#
loop_
_entity_poly.entity_id
_entity_poly.type
_entity_poly.pdbx_seq_one_letter_code
_entity_poly.pdbx_strand_id
1 'polypeptide(L)'
;MIKASCVSSVKADTQPGLSEDNTKMIESSFTPEVYGESAHIFYSFRCPGQGVFQCTLTGLVFDISQQAELLYKTVQWDEKLLQQSNKMAAGPLFNIKSSKDAVRQLHLPHCVPKDALLSNCLSVVHISDGEMNVLKPLKITDTHVIVEFPHLSSFGLVWDIIRRFWNKEKPVLGQVLLFLRLPNPKTQKQNLNVFLLPSNIPVEEVRMKHRYSDYIPVPSNCEFFKDCIYTVLCPVACRIQPEEEKFHLDFGPNYHPTFEIRLPANTEEVSITVKDQMQTDVWRRDIDLSGNITTPDTRSEMMRNGGPW
;
A
#
# COMPACT_ATOMS: atom_id res chain seq x y z
N MET A 1 59.03 -44.81 31.81
CA MET A 1 58.38 -44.85 30.47
C MET A 1 58.73 -43.55 29.75
N ILE A 2 59.72 -43.60 28.85
CA ILE A 2 59.64 -43.28 27.39
C ILE A 2 59.26 -41.79 27.16
N LYS A 3 60.24 -40.88 26.95
CA LYS A 3 60.81 -40.36 25.66
C LYS A 3 59.72 -39.95 24.65
N ALA A 4 59.80 -38.91 23.82
CA ALA A 4 60.63 -37.74 23.58
C ALA A 4 59.92 -36.96 22.43
N SER A 5 60.27 -35.70 22.25
CA SER A 5 60.05 -34.79 21.10
C SER A 5 59.67 -35.42 19.75
N CYS A 6 58.78 -34.75 18.99
CA CYS A 6 59.05 -34.46 17.58
C CYS A 6 58.25 -33.29 17.03
N VAL A 7 58.97 -32.36 16.38
CA VAL A 7 58.47 -31.38 15.41
C VAL A 7 58.32 -32.06 14.05
N SER A 8 57.27 -31.74 13.30
CA SER A 8 57.29 -31.80 11.83
C SER A 8 56.25 -30.85 11.22
N SER A 9 56.77 -29.91 10.43
CA SER A 9 56.09 -29.06 9.46
C SER A 9 55.57 -29.83 8.23
N VAL A 10 54.88 -29.11 7.32
CA VAL A 10 54.41 -29.47 5.95
C VAL A 10 52.92 -29.93 5.95
N LYS A 11 51.96 -29.42 5.18
CA LYS A 11 51.91 -28.62 3.93
C LYS A 11 50.59 -27.83 3.88
N ALA A 12 50.60 -26.73 3.14
CA ALA A 12 49.40 -26.03 2.70
C ALA A 12 48.55 -26.94 1.79
N ASP A 13 47.24 -26.99 2.02
CA ASP A 13 46.25 -27.25 0.98
C ASP A 13 45.26 -26.11 0.98
N THR A 14 45.42 -25.25 -0.02
CA THR A 14 44.48 -24.22 -0.43
C THR A 14 43.26 -24.91 -1.03
N GLN A 15 42.13 -24.88 -0.33
CA GLN A 15 40.83 -24.90 -0.99
C GLN A 15 40.24 -23.50 -0.91
N PRO A 16 39.93 -22.85 -2.05
CA PRO A 16 39.24 -21.58 -2.04
C PRO A 16 37.82 -21.84 -1.53
N GLY A 17 37.59 -21.54 -0.26
CA GLY A 17 36.24 -21.31 0.23
C GLY A 17 35.72 -20.14 -0.58
N LEU A 18 34.87 -20.46 -1.57
CA LEU A 18 33.94 -19.52 -2.18
C LEU A 18 33.24 -18.81 -1.03
N SER A 19 33.71 -17.62 -0.69
CA SER A 19 32.91 -16.67 0.04
C SER A 19 31.71 -16.39 -0.85
N GLU A 20 30.59 -17.03 -0.55
CA GLU A 20 29.29 -16.54 -0.97
C GLU A 20 29.24 -15.09 -0.48
N ASP A 21 29.54 -14.19 -1.41
CA ASP A 21 29.41 -12.76 -1.25
C ASP A 21 27.92 -12.46 -1.14
N ASN A 22 27.38 -12.73 0.05
CA ASN A 22 26.10 -12.21 0.51
C ASN A 22 26.31 -10.74 0.83
N THR A 23 26.68 -9.94 -0.18
CA THR A 23 26.40 -8.51 -0.19
C THR A 23 24.88 -8.40 -0.28
N LYS A 24 24.23 -8.51 0.89
CA LYS A 24 22.83 -8.18 1.06
C LYS A 24 22.71 -6.70 0.72
N MET A 25 22.35 -6.39 -0.53
CA MET A 25 22.22 -5.01 -0.98
C MET A 25 21.30 -4.28 0.01
N ILE A 26 21.80 -3.18 0.55
CA ILE A 26 21.07 -2.39 1.54
C ILE A 26 19.93 -1.70 0.79
N GLU A 27 18.70 -2.12 1.10
CA GLU A 27 17.49 -1.47 0.61
C GLU A 27 17.44 -0.04 1.14
N SER A 28 17.36 0.93 0.23
CA SER A 28 17.30 2.36 0.54
C SER A 28 15.89 2.89 0.27
N SER A 29 15.35 3.72 1.15
CA SER A 29 14.04 4.34 0.93
C SER A 29 14.16 5.64 0.11
N PHE A 30 13.17 5.93 -0.73
CA PHE A 30 13.03 7.23 -1.41
C PHE A 30 11.59 7.72 -1.35
N THR A 31 11.42 9.04 -1.34
CA THR A 31 10.13 9.69 -1.54
C THR A 31 10.07 10.19 -2.99
N PRO A 32 9.15 9.71 -3.83
CA PRO A 32 9.04 10.17 -5.21
C PRO A 32 8.54 11.61 -5.27
N GLU A 33 8.86 12.29 -6.36
CA GLU A 33 8.14 13.49 -6.76
C GLU A 33 6.73 13.12 -7.20
N VAL A 34 5.75 13.93 -6.81
CA VAL A 34 4.33 13.66 -7.03
C VAL A 34 3.70 14.74 -7.91
N TYR A 35 3.07 14.33 -9.01
CA TYR A 35 2.40 15.21 -9.95
C TYR A 35 0.92 14.83 -10.07
N GLY A 36 0.02 15.82 -10.04
CA GLY A 36 -1.42 15.58 -10.08
C GLY A 36 -2.11 16.32 -11.22
N GLU A 37 -2.69 15.60 -12.18
CA GLU A 37 -3.57 16.17 -13.20
C GLU A 37 -4.93 15.46 -13.17
N SER A 38 -6.03 16.21 -13.09
CA SER A 38 -7.40 15.74 -13.37
C SER A 38 -7.71 14.34 -12.80
N ALA A 39 -7.48 14.18 -11.49
CA ALA A 39 -7.71 12.96 -10.70
C ALA A 39 -6.72 11.78 -10.91
N HIS A 40 -5.61 11.98 -11.63
CA HIS A 40 -4.52 11.02 -11.72
C HIS A 40 -3.28 11.56 -11.02
N ILE A 41 -2.61 10.69 -10.29
CA ILE A 41 -1.34 10.96 -9.65
C ILE A 41 -0.23 10.21 -10.38
N PHE A 42 0.89 10.87 -10.61
CA PHE A 42 2.11 10.30 -11.15
C PHE A 42 3.22 10.43 -10.12
N TYR A 43 4.03 9.40 -10.02
CA TYR A 43 5.21 9.33 -9.17
C TYR A 43 6.44 9.31 -10.06
N SER A 44 7.38 10.21 -9.82
CA SER A 44 8.68 10.25 -10.49
C SER A 44 9.83 10.01 -9.52
N PHE A 45 10.85 9.29 -9.96
CA PHE A 45 12.07 9.11 -9.19
C PHE A 45 13.29 8.97 -10.11
N ARG A 46 14.30 9.80 -9.85
CA ARG A 46 15.60 9.70 -10.51
C ARG A 46 16.52 8.79 -9.71
N CYS A 47 16.64 7.54 -10.14
CA CYS A 47 17.51 6.55 -9.52
C CYS A 47 18.98 7.00 -9.64
N PRO A 48 19.76 7.04 -8.54
CA PRO A 48 21.13 7.54 -8.56
C PRO A 48 22.13 6.58 -9.23
N GLY A 49 21.80 5.30 -9.35
CA GLY A 49 22.68 4.26 -9.87
C GLY A 49 22.16 2.88 -9.54
N GLN A 50 23.05 1.88 -9.54
CA GLN A 50 22.71 0.52 -9.15
C GLN A 50 22.29 0.46 -7.69
N GLY A 51 21.20 -0.25 -7.38
CA GLY A 51 20.73 -0.44 -6.01
C GLY A 51 19.27 -0.85 -5.91
N VAL A 52 18.82 -1.13 -4.69
CA VAL A 52 17.43 -1.51 -4.37
C VAL A 52 16.77 -0.35 -3.64
N PHE A 53 15.69 0.18 -4.23
CA PHE A 53 15.06 1.42 -3.78
C PHE A 53 13.57 1.21 -3.47
N GLN A 54 13.15 1.47 -2.23
CA GLN A 54 11.76 1.38 -1.78
C GLN A 54 11.08 2.75 -1.77
N CYS A 55 9.95 2.87 -2.46
CA CYS A 55 9.10 4.05 -2.43
C CYS A 55 8.36 4.15 -1.10
N THR A 56 8.49 5.29 -0.42
CA THR A 56 7.80 5.56 0.87
C THR A 56 6.30 5.81 0.72
N LEU A 57 5.81 6.18 -0.47
CA LEU A 57 4.39 6.49 -0.69
C LEU A 57 3.59 5.28 -1.19
N THR A 58 4.17 4.45 -2.06
CA THR A 58 3.48 3.31 -2.67
C THR A 58 3.94 1.96 -2.13
N GLY A 59 5.08 1.90 -1.43
CA GLY A 59 5.70 0.66 -0.99
C GLY A 59 6.38 -0.14 -2.10
N LEU A 60 6.29 0.27 -3.37
CA LEU A 60 7.00 -0.41 -4.46
C LEU A 60 8.51 -0.41 -4.23
N VAL A 61 9.16 -1.54 -4.49
CA VAL A 61 10.62 -1.63 -4.48
C VAL A 61 11.13 -1.92 -5.89
N PHE A 62 12.16 -1.18 -6.29
CA PHE A 62 12.82 -1.34 -7.59
C PHE A 62 14.27 -1.77 -7.38
N ASP A 63 14.64 -2.93 -7.94
CA ASP A 63 16.05 -3.31 -8.13
C ASP A 63 16.53 -2.71 -9.46
N ILE A 64 17.47 -1.77 -9.37
CA ILE A 64 17.94 -0.95 -10.48
C ILE A 64 19.38 -1.34 -10.83
N SER A 65 19.68 -1.53 -12.11
CA SER A 65 21.02 -1.87 -12.62
C SER A 65 21.90 -0.64 -12.89
N GLN A 66 21.30 0.50 -13.18
CA GLN A 66 21.99 1.71 -13.63
C GLN A 66 21.15 2.96 -13.42
N GLN A 67 21.77 4.14 -13.53
CA GLN A 67 21.06 5.42 -13.45
C GLN A 67 19.95 5.52 -14.51
N ALA A 68 18.73 5.75 -14.04
CA ALA A 68 17.52 5.87 -14.84
C ALA A 68 16.49 6.76 -14.14
N GLU A 69 15.46 7.17 -14.88
CA GLU A 69 14.31 7.90 -14.36
C GLU A 69 13.09 7.00 -14.46
N LEU A 70 12.43 6.79 -13.32
CA LEU A 70 11.20 6.03 -13.22
C LEU A 70 10.03 6.99 -13.21
N LEU A 71 9.02 6.68 -14.02
CA LEU A 71 7.72 7.33 -13.99
C LEU A 71 6.65 6.26 -13.89
N TYR A 72 5.84 6.32 -12.85
CA TYR A 72 4.77 5.33 -12.66
C TYR A 72 3.52 5.95 -12.07
N LYS A 73 2.41 5.24 -12.22
CA LYS A 73 1.10 5.62 -11.68
C LYS A 73 0.24 4.39 -11.44
N THR A 74 -0.78 4.54 -10.62
CA THR A 74 -1.86 3.56 -10.59
C THR A 74 -2.73 3.70 -11.84
N VAL A 75 -3.24 2.58 -12.34
CA VAL A 75 -4.21 2.51 -13.43
C VAL A 75 -5.34 1.57 -13.03
N GLN A 76 -6.50 1.76 -13.66
CA GLN A 76 -7.66 0.92 -13.38
C GLN A 76 -7.46 -0.48 -13.97
N TRP A 77 -7.89 -1.50 -13.24
CA TRP A 77 -7.99 -2.87 -13.74
C TRP A 77 -9.04 -2.98 -14.86
N ASP A 78 -8.71 -3.72 -15.92
CA ASP A 78 -9.73 -4.19 -16.86
C ASP A 78 -10.44 -5.41 -16.26
N GLU A 79 -11.66 -5.15 -15.76
CA GLU A 79 -12.51 -6.18 -15.16
C GLU A 79 -12.84 -7.33 -16.13
N LYS A 80 -12.95 -7.05 -17.44
CA LYS A 80 -13.21 -8.12 -18.42
C LYS A 80 -11.99 -9.03 -18.55
N LEU A 81 -10.79 -8.45 -18.56
CA LEU A 81 -9.54 -9.18 -18.65
C LEU A 81 -9.30 -10.06 -17.41
N LEU A 82 -9.61 -9.53 -16.21
CA LEU A 82 -9.59 -10.29 -14.96
C LEU A 82 -10.56 -11.48 -14.99
N GLN A 83 -11.80 -11.24 -15.42
CA GLN A 83 -12.83 -12.27 -15.53
C GLN A 83 -12.43 -13.38 -16.53
N GLN A 84 -11.98 -13.00 -17.73
CA GLN A 84 -11.54 -13.95 -18.77
C GLN A 84 -10.37 -14.82 -18.30
N SER A 85 -9.48 -14.26 -17.49
CA SER A 85 -8.30 -14.95 -16.96
C SER A 85 -8.56 -15.74 -15.68
N ASN A 86 -9.81 -15.75 -15.18
CA ASN A 86 -10.18 -16.30 -13.87
C ASN A 86 -9.32 -15.76 -12.72
N LYS A 87 -9.03 -14.46 -12.73
CA LYS A 87 -8.21 -13.77 -11.73
C LYS A 87 -9.00 -12.69 -11.01
N MET A 88 -8.57 -12.39 -9.78
CA MET A 88 -9.09 -11.30 -8.96
C MET A 88 -7.93 -10.40 -8.57
N ALA A 89 -8.10 -9.08 -8.67
CA ALA A 89 -7.09 -8.13 -8.20
C ALA A 89 -6.75 -8.38 -6.72
N ALA A 90 -5.46 -8.33 -6.39
CA ALA A 90 -4.91 -8.48 -5.04
C ALA A 90 -4.12 -7.23 -4.60
N GLY A 91 -4.26 -6.14 -5.35
CA GLY A 91 -3.55 -4.88 -5.16
C GLY A 91 -3.85 -3.89 -6.28
N PRO A 92 -3.34 -2.66 -6.17
CA PRO A 92 -3.34 -1.72 -7.28
C PRO A 92 -2.58 -2.26 -8.50
N LEU A 93 -2.98 -1.80 -9.69
CA LEU A 93 -2.26 -2.02 -10.94
C LEU A 93 -1.37 -0.80 -11.22
N PHE A 94 -0.07 -1.00 -11.40
CA PHE A 94 0.90 0.07 -11.61
C PHE A 94 1.40 0.07 -13.04
N ASN A 95 1.17 1.16 -13.78
CA ASN A 95 1.84 1.39 -15.07
C ASN A 95 3.20 2.01 -14.81
N ILE A 96 4.27 1.32 -15.21
CA ILE A 96 5.66 1.68 -14.88
C ILE A 96 6.43 1.92 -16.18
N LYS A 97 7.07 3.09 -16.25
CA LYS A 97 7.98 3.50 -17.31
C LYS A 97 9.35 3.80 -16.72
N SER A 98 10.39 3.52 -17.50
CA SER A 98 11.77 3.88 -17.19
C SER A 98 12.42 4.49 -18.41
N SER A 99 13.26 5.51 -18.24
CA SER A 99 13.98 6.15 -19.35
C SER A 99 15.01 5.24 -20.03
N LYS A 100 15.40 4.15 -19.36
CA LYS A 100 16.28 3.09 -19.85
C LYS A 100 15.79 1.73 -19.37
N ASP A 101 16.27 0.66 -20.00
CA ASP A 101 16.09 -0.70 -19.48
C ASP A 101 16.99 -0.94 -18.26
N ALA A 102 16.54 -0.44 -17.11
CA ALA A 102 17.32 -0.37 -15.88
C ALA A 102 16.68 -1.12 -14.71
N VAL A 103 15.39 -1.44 -14.77
CA VAL A 103 14.69 -2.16 -13.70
C VAL A 103 14.92 -3.65 -13.92
N ARG A 104 15.54 -4.33 -12.97
CA ARG A 104 15.80 -5.78 -13.00
C ARG A 104 14.70 -6.57 -12.32
N GLN A 105 14.29 -6.10 -11.15
CA GLN A 105 13.24 -6.71 -10.34
C GLN A 105 12.29 -5.65 -9.83
N LEU A 106 11.03 -6.05 -9.71
CA LEU A 106 9.98 -5.26 -9.09
C LEU A 106 9.45 -6.01 -7.88
N HIS A 107 9.35 -5.34 -6.74
CA HIS A 107 8.68 -5.89 -5.57
C HIS A 107 7.34 -5.17 -5.39
N LEU A 108 6.25 -5.92 -5.50
CA LEU A 108 4.88 -5.43 -5.37
C LEU A 108 4.39 -5.68 -3.94
N PRO A 109 3.93 -4.66 -3.20
CA PRO A 109 3.42 -4.85 -1.85
C PRO A 109 2.10 -5.63 -1.86
N HIS A 110 1.94 -6.53 -0.90
CA HIS A 110 0.70 -7.28 -0.71
C HIS A 110 0.09 -7.06 0.67
N CYS A 111 -1.21 -7.30 0.79
CA CYS A 111 -1.95 -7.20 2.05
C CYS A 111 -2.24 -8.57 2.68
N VAL A 112 -1.43 -9.60 2.41
CA VAL A 112 -1.61 -10.95 2.98
C VAL A 112 -0.76 -11.09 4.26
N PRO A 113 -1.34 -11.40 5.43
CA PRO A 113 -0.60 -11.66 6.66
C PRO A 113 0.33 -12.87 6.53
N LYS A 114 1.43 -12.87 7.28
CA LYS A 114 2.46 -13.92 7.24
C LYS A 114 1.88 -15.32 7.43
N ASP A 115 1.02 -15.49 8.43
CA ASP A 115 0.41 -16.78 8.77
C ASP A 115 -0.67 -17.21 7.76
N ALA A 116 -1.13 -16.28 6.92
CA ALA A 116 -2.09 -16.52 5.85
C ALA A 116 -1.42 -16.84 4.51
N LEU A 117 -0.12 -16.57 4.35
CA LEU A 117 0.66 -16.82 3.13
C LEU A 117 0.81 -18.31 2.86
N LEU A 118 -0.08 -18.86 2.04
CA LEU A 118 0.21 -20.11 1.33
C LEU A 118 1.08 -19.76 0.12
N SER A 119 2.14 -20.54 -0.10
CA SER A 119 3.25 -20.30 -1.05
C SER A 119 2.86 -20.18 -2.53
N ASN A 120 1.56 -20.08 -2.86
CA ASN A 120 1.02 -20.11 -4.21
C ASN A 120 -0.32 -19.35 -4.39
N CYS A 121 -0.73 -18.50 -3.45
CA CYS A 121 -1.98 -17.75 -3.58
C CYS A 121 -1.88 -16.47 -4.41
N LEU A 122 -0.69 -15.87 -4.52
CA LEU A 122 -0.45 -14.65 -5.26
C LEU A 122 0.31 -14.95 -6.56
N SER A 123 -0.10 -14.28 -7.63
CA SER A 123 0.65 -14.21 -8.88
C SER A 123 0.83 -12.75 -9.28
N VAL A 124 1.89 -12.48 -10.04
CA VAL A 124 2.06 -11.18 -10.68
C VAL A 124 1.45 -11.29 -12.07
N VAL A 125 0.73 -10.26 -12.49
CA VAL A 125 0.35 -10.12 -13.89
C VAL A 125 1.06 -8.93 -14.50
N HIS A 126 1.32 -9.09 -15.78
CA HIS A 126 1.96 -8.15 -16.67
C HIS A 126 0.99 -7.90 -17.82
N ILE A 127 0.54 -6.65 -17.98
CA ILE A 127 -0.38 -6.25 -19.04
C ILE A 127 0.35 -5.33 -20.01
N SER A 128 0.55 -5.82 -21.24
CA SER A 128 1.08 -5.05 -22.37
C SER A 128 0.16 -5.25 -23.57
N ASP A 129 -0.05 -4.18 -24.36
CA ASP A 129 -0.84 -4.22 -25.60
C ASP A 129 -2.25 -4.85 -25.45
N GLY A 130 -2.85 -4.72 -24.26
CA GLY A 130 -4.17 -5.28 -23.93
C GLY A 130 -4.17 -6.75 -23.53
N GLU A 131 -3.01 -7.41 -23.50
CA GLU A 131 -2.88 -8.83 -23.14
C GLU A 131 -2.35 -9.02 -21.72
N MET A 132 -3.03 -9.87 -20.94
CA MET A 132 -2.61 -10.25 -19.60
C MET A 132 -1.73 -11.48 -19.62
N ASN A 133 -0.51 -11.33 -19.14
CA ASN A 133 0.45 -12.42 -18.97
C ASN A 133 0.69 -12.65 -17.48
N VAL A 134 0.58 -13.91 -17.03
CA VAL A 134 0.86 -14.27 -15.63
C VAL A 134 2.35 -14.55 -15.48
N LEU A 135 3.01 -13.78 -14.65
CA LEU A 135 4.42 -13.98 -14.28
C LEU A 135 4.50 -14.79 -12.99
N LYS A 136 5.40 -15.76 -12.97
CA LYS A 136 5.69 -16.54 -11.76
C LYS A 136 6.52 -15.66 -10.81
N PRO A 137 6.12 -15.50 -9.54
CA PRO A 137 6.95 -14.85 -8.54
C PRO A 137 8.30 -15.55 -8.38
N LEU A 138 9.38 -14.77 -8.27
CA LEU A 138 10.69 -15.26 -7.84
C LEU A 138 10.65 -15.64 -6.36
N LYS A 139 10.00 -14.78 -5.55
CA LYS A 139 9.87 -14.93 -4.11
C LYS A 139 8.65 -14.18 -3.61
N ILE A 140 7.98 -14.72 -2.61
CA ILE A 140 6.97 -14.00 -1.82
C ILE A 140 7.54 -13.85 -0.41
N THR A 141 7.69 -12.61 0.04
CA THR A 141 8.18 -12.26 1.38
C THR A 141 7.00 -12.01 2.33
N ASP A 142 7.27 -11.54 3.55
CA ASP A 142 6.21 -11.18 4.49
C ASP A 142 5.40 -9.95 4.02
N THR A 143 5.91 -9.17 3.07
CA THR A 143 5.31 -7.88 2.65
C THR A 143 5.21 -7.68 1.14
N HIS A 144 6.01 -8.39 0.34
CA HIS A 144 6.11 -8.17 -1.09
C HIS A 144 6.15 -9.46 -1.91
N VAL A 145 5.69 -9.37 -3.16
CA VAL A 145 5.95 -10.34 -4.21
C VAL A 145 7.03 -9.81 -5.13
N ILE A 146 8.13 -10.55 -5.27
CA ILE A 146 9.29 -10.21 -6.10
C ILE A 146 9.14 -10.90 -7.47
N VAL A 147 9.34 -10.14 -8.55
CA VAL A 147 9.29 -10.65 -9.93
C VAL A 147 10.44 -10.07 -10.76
N GLU A 148 10.92 -10.83 -11.74
CA GLU A 148 11.77 -10.25 -12.80
C GLU A 148 10.96 -9.23 -13.58
N PHE A 149 11.59 -8.10 -13.89
CA PHE A 149 10.94 -7.03 -14.65
C PHE A 149 11.21 -7.27 -16.14
N PRO A 150 10.23 -7.74 -16.93
CA PRO A 150 10.46 -8.13 -18.32
C PRO A 150 10.65 -6.91 -19.24
N HIS A 151 9.80 -5.89 -19.10
CA HIS A 151 9.84 -4.64 -19.86
C HIS A 151 8.80 -3.67 -19.26
N LEU A 152 8.77 -2.44 -19.80
CA LEU A 152 7.87 -1.37 -19.37
C LEU A 152 6.42 -1.69 -19.70
N SER A 153 5.56 -1.74 -18.69
CA SER A 153 4.13 -2.05 -18.86
C SER A 153 3.37 -1.86 -17.54
N SER A 154 2.16 -2.43 -17.45
CA SER A 154 1.35 -2.44 -16.22
C SER A 154 1.54 -3.74 -15.42
N PHE A 155 1.86 -3.60 -14.13
CA PHE A 155 2.12 -4.71 -13.21
C PHE A 155 1.17 -4.67 -12.01
N GLY A 156 0.60 -5.83 -11.66
CA GLY A 156 -0.32 -5.92 -10.54
C GLY A 156 -0.31 -7.31 -9.91
N LEU A 157 -0.80 -7.40 -8.68
CA LEU A 157 -0.99 -8.68 -8.00
C LEU A 157 -2.40 -9.20 -8.26
N VAL A 158 -2.52 -10.52 -8.42
CA VAL A 158 -3.80 -11.20 -8.52
C VAL A 158 -3.86 -12.45 -7.66
N TRP A 159 -5.05 -12.78 -7.21
CA TRP A 159 -5.42 -14.09 -6.68
C TRP A 159 -6.02 -14.96 -7.77
N ASP A 160 -5.82 -16.27 -7.65
CA ASP A 160 -6.54 -17.25 -8.46
C ASP A 160 -7.99 -17.42 -7.95
N ILE A 161 -8.99 -17.25 -8.84
CA ILE A 161 -10.41 -17.37 -8.46
C ILE A 161 -10.75 -18.78 -7.99
N ILE A 162 -10.06 -19.83 -8.43
CA ILE A 162 -10.32 -21.21 -7.97
C ILE A 162 -10.08 -21.32 -6.45
N ARG A 163 -9.23 -20.45 -5.90
CA ARG A 163 -8.90 -20.39 -4.47
C ARG A 163 -9.80 -19.41 -3.69
N ARG A 164 -10.79 -18.80 -4.34
CA ARG A 164 -11.72 -17.80 -3.76
C ARG A 164 -12.41 -18.27 -2.48
N PHE A 165 -12.60 -19.58 -2.31
CA PHE A 165 -13.21 -20.16 -1.11
C PHE A 165 -12.30 -20.14 0.12
N TRP A 166 -10.97 -20.08 -0.06
CA TRP A 166 -10.01 -20.16 1.05
C TRP A 166 -9.74 -18.79 1.69
N ASN A 167 -10.12 -17.70 1.02
CA ASN A 167 -9.80 -16.34 1.45
C ASN A 167 -10.84 -15.73 2.41
N LYS A 168 -12.01 -16.35 2.60
CA LYS A 168 -13.03 -15.81 3.52
C LYS A 168 -12.67 -15.97 4.99
N GLU A 169 -11.97 -17.06 5.31
CA GLU A 169 -11.57 -17.39 6.68
C GLU A 169 -10.21 -16.80 7.06
N LYS A 170 -9.50 -16.19 6.09
CA LYS A 170 -8.18 -15.62 6.31
C LYS A 170 -8.26 -14.10 6.44
N PRO A 171 -7.55 -13.53 7.43
CA PRO A 171 -7.45 -12.09 7.52
C PRO A 171 -6.64 -11.54 6.34
N VAL A 172 -6.89 -10.27 6.03
CA VAL A 172 -6.07 -9.42 5.18
C VAL A 172 -5.53 -8.28 6.04
N LEU A 173 -4.31 -7.87 5.78
CA LEU A 173 -3.74 -6.65 6.35
C LEU A 173 -4.55 -5.46 5.81
N GLY A 174 -5.09 -4.68 6.72
CA GLY A 174 -5.95 -3.54 6.45
C GLY A 174 -5.39 -2.26 7.05
N GLN A 175 -6.04 -1.15 6.70
CA GLN A 175 -5.79 0.17 7.26
C GLN A 175 -7.10 0.92 7.46
N VAL A 176 -7.19 1.68 8.55
CA VAL A 176 -8.24 2.65 8.82
C VAL A 176 -7.73 4.05 8.51
N LEU A 177 -8.27 4.70 7.47
CA LEU A 177 -7.92 6.08 7.12
C LEU A 177 -9.02 7.05 7.53
N LEU A 178 -8.61 8.22 8.01
CA LEU A 178 -9.49 9.26 8.53
C LEU A 178 -9.32 10.56 7.74
N PHE A 179 -10.44 11.11 7.28
CA PHE A 179 -10.48 12.36 6.52
C PHE A 179 -11.54 13.29 7.09
N LEU A 180 -11.12 14.39 7.71
CA LEU A 180 -12.01 15.38 8.29
C LEU A 180 -12.47 16.36 7.22
N ARG A 181 -13.79 16.52 7.06
CA ARG A 181 -14.35 17.56 6.20
C ARG A 181 -14.48 18.87 6.96
N LEU A 182 -14.38 19.97 6.22
CA LEU A 182 -14.62 21.30 6.76
C LEU A 182 -15.98 21.38 7.48
N PRO A 183 -16.05 22.04 8.65
CA PRO A 183 -17.31 22.27 9.35
C PRO A 183 -18.33 23.00 8.48
N ASN A 184 -19.59 22.59 8.58
CA ASN A 184 -20.70 23.31 7.97
C ASN A 184 -21.19 24.41 8.93
N PRO A 185 -21.00 25.70 8.61
CA PRO A 185 -21.33 26.80 9.51
C PRO A 185 -22.84 26.95 9.74
N LYS A 186 -23.69 26.47 8.83
CA LYS A 186 -25.15 26.56 8.99
C LYS A 186 -25.68 25.54 9.98
N THR A 187 -25.13 24.33 9.97
CA THR A 187 -25.61 23.24 10.83
C THR A 187 -24.80 23.08 12.12
N GLN A 188 -23.64 23.75 12.21
CA GLN A 188 -22.68 23.58 13.31
C GLN A 188 -22.27 22.11 13.48
N LYS A 189 -22.13 21.40 12.35
CA LYS A 189 -21.69 20.00 12.29
C LYS A 189 -20.49 19.86 11.36
N GLN A 190 -19.65 18.86 11.64
CA GLN A 190 -18.56 18.43 10.77
C GLN A 190 -18.67 16.93 10.52
N ASN A 191 -18.14 16.48 9.38
CA ASN A 191 -18.16 15.06 9.01
C ASN A 191 -16.74 14.52 8.98
N LEU A 192 -16.53 13.39 9.64
CA LEU A 192 -15.30 12.61 9.56
C LEU A 192 -15.57 11.36 8.73
N ASN A 193 -14.88 11.24 7.60
CA ASN A 193 -14.91 10.06 6.75
C ASN A 193 -13.95 9.01 7.30
N VAL A 194 -14.44 7.78 7.41
CA VAL A 194 -13.65 6.61 7.82
C VAL A 194 -13.61 5.62 6.66
N PHE A 195 -12.41 5.20 6.29
CA PHE A 195 -12.18 4.24 5.22
C PHE A 195 -11.57 2.97 5.81
N LEU A 196 -12.16 1.82 5.50
CA LEU A 196 -11.54 0.51 5.71
C LEU A 196 -10.99 0.06 4.35
N LEU A 197 -9.67 -0.03 4.23
CA LEU A 197 -9.00 -0.35 2.97
C LEU A 197 -7.93 -1.44 3.17
N PRO A 198 -7.58 -2.21 2.12
CA PRO A 198 -6.38 -3.04 2.14
C PRO A 198 -5.12 -2.22 2.43
N SER A 199 -4.16 -2.79 3.16
CA SER A 199 -2.93 -2.09 3.56
C SER A 199 -1.99 -1.75 2.39
N ASN A 200 -2.17 -2.39 1.24
CA ASN A 200 -1.36 -2.14 0.03
C ASN A 200 -1.98 -1.09 -0.91
N ILE A 201 -3.02 -0.38 -0.46
CA ILE A 201 -3.48 0.86 -1.11
C ILE A 201 -2.58 2.02 -0.67
N PRO A 202 -1.92 2.73 -1.61
CA PRO A 202 -1.15 3.92 -1.26
C PRO A 202 -2.07 5.01 -0.68
N VAL A 203 -1.73 5.53 0.50
CA VAL A 203 -2.52 6.59 1.17
C VAL A 203 -2.63 7.83 0.28
N GLU A 204 -1.59 8.15 -0.49
CA GLU A 204 -1.57 9.31 -1.38
C GLU A 204 -2.63 9.24 -2.49
N GLU A 205 -2.95 8.04 -2.99
CA GLU A 205 -4.04 7.83 -3.95
C GLU A 205 -5.40 8.22 -3.35
N VAL A 206 -5.65 7.81 -2.10
CA VAL A 206 -6.88 8.13 -1.38
C VAL A 206 -6.94 9.63 -1.10
N ARG A 207 -5.83 10.23 -0.66
CA ARG A 207 -5.73 11.67 -0.37
C ARG A 207 -6.06 12.52 -1.61
N MET A 208 -5.52 12.17 -2.76
CA MET A 208 -5.77 12.91 -4.00
C MET A 208 -7.24 12.88 -4.43
N LYS A 209 -7.95 11.76 -4.21
CA LYS A 209 -9.39 11.65 -4.49
C LYS A 209 -10.25 12.40 -3.46
N HIS A 210 -9.72 12.66 -2.26
CA HIS A 210 -10.40 13.34 -1.15
C HIS A 210 -9.79 14.70 -0.78
N ARG A 211 -9.18 15.41 -1.75
CA ARG A 211 -8.43 16.68 -1.57
C ARG A 211 -9.14 17.83 -0.84
N TYR A 212 -10.46 17.73 -0.67
CA TYR A 212 -11.27 18.70 0.07
C TYR A 212 -11.47 18.33 1.55
N SER A 213 -10.90 17.21 1.98
CA SER A 213 -10.90 16.74 3.36
C SER A 213 -9.45 16.65 3.85
N ASP A 214 -9.26 16.87 5.13
CA ASP A 214 -7.94 16.88 5.76
C ASP A 214 -7.65 15.47 6.29
N TYR A 215 -6.57 14.88 5.79
CA TYR A 215 -6.11 13.56 6.22
C TYR A 215 -5.52 13.65 7.63
N ILE A 216 -6.01 12.80 8.54
CA ILE A 216 -5.50 12.73 9.91
C ILE A 216 -4.52 11.56 10.02
N PRO A 217 -3.21 11.82 10.17
CA PRO A 217 -2.22 10.76 10.32
C PRO A 217 -2.36 10.11 11.70
N VAL A 218 -2.79 8.84 11.71
CA VAL A 218 -2.90 8.01 12.91
C VAL A 218 -2.39 6.60 12.61
N PRO A 219 -1.93 5.83 13.61
CA PRO A 219 -1.58 4.42 13.41
C PRO A 219 -2.79 3.63 12.88
N SER A 220 -2.78 3.37 11.57
CA SER A 220 -3.95 2.93 10.79
C SER A 220 -4.05 1.41 10.64
N ASN A 221 -2.93 0.69 10.75
CA ASN A 221 -2.85 -0.75 10.46
C ASN A 221 -3.74 -1.58 11.40
N CYS A 222 -4.42 -2.57 10.82
CA CYS A 222 -5.23 -3.59 11.50
C CYS A 222 -5.42 -4.80 10.56
N GLU A 223 -6.27 -5.76 10.94
CA GLU A 223 -6.64 -6.89 10.09
C GLU A 223 -8.15 -6.90 9.83
N PHE A 224 -8.54 -7.21 8.60
CA PHE A 224 -9.93 -7.38 8.20
C PHE A 224 -10.16 -8.76 7.58
N PHE A 225 -11.33 -9.31 7.78
CA PHE A 225 -11.86 -10.45 7.03
C PHE A 225 -12.73 -9.97 5.87
N LYS A 226 -12.47 -10.52 4.69
CA LYS A 226 -13.23 -10.23 3.47
C LYS A 226 -14.70 -10.63 3.63
N ASP A 227 -15.60 -9.81 3.11
CA ASP A 227 -17.05 -10.01 3.08
C ASP A 227 -17.71 -10.09 4.48
N CYS A 228 -16.98 -9.73 5.54
CA CYS A 228 -17.51 -9.58 6.90
C CYS A 228 -18.05 -8.18 7.14
N ILE A 229 -19.00 -8.07 8.06
CA ILE A 229 -19.65 -6.82 8.43
C ILE A 229 -18.85 -6.14 9.55
N TYR A 230 -18.68 -4.83 9.43
CA TYR A 230 -18.04 -3.97 10.42
C TYR A 230 -18.97 -2.86 10.87
N THR A 231 -18.73 -2.36 12.08
CA THR A 231 -19.42 -1.20 12.64
C THR A 231 -18.41 -0.20 13.18
N VAL A 232 -18.81 1.06 13.30
CA VAL A 232 -17.99 2.11 13.92
C VAL A 232 -18.71 2.66 15.14
N LEU A 233 -18.00 2.73 16.26
CA LEU A 233 -18.44 3.38 17.48
C LEU A 233 -17.67 4.68 17.68
N CYS A 234 -18.40 5.77 17.89
CA CYS A 234 -17.86 7.06 18.30
C CYS A 234 -18.84 7.71 19.29
N PRO A 235 -18.55 7.72 20.61
CA PRO A 235 -19.50 8.14 21.64
C PRO A 235 -20.03 9.57 21.49
N VAL A 236 -19.24 10.46 20.91
CA VAL A 236 -19.59 11.88 20.72
C VAL A 236 -20.27 12.15 19.36
N ALA A 237 -20.49 11.12 18.55
CA ALA A 237 -21.13 11.25 17.25
C ALA A 237 -22.62 11.59 17.39
N CYS A 238 -23.08 12.56 16.58
CA CYS A 238 -24.50 12.84 16.40
C CYS A 238 -25.18 11.76 15.53
N ARG A 239 -24.43 11.20 14.58
CA ARG A 239 -24.87 10.15 13.67
C ARG A 239 -23.67 9.46 13.06
N ILE A 240 -23.80 8.15 12.85
CA ILE A 240 -22.87 7.35 12.06
C ILE A 240 -23.70 6.75 10.93
N GLN A 241 -23.18 6.77 9.70
CA GLN A 241 -23.85 6.16 8.56
C GLN A 241 -22.84 5.54 7.57
N PRO A 242 -23.14 4.35 7.02
CA PRO A 242 -24.21 3.44 7.45
C PRO A 242 -23.98 2.93 8.89
N GLU A 243 -24.96 2.26 9.48
CA GLU A 243 -24.82 1.68 10.83
C GLU A 243 -23.81 0.51 10.84
N GLU A 244 -23.83 -0.26 9.77
CA GLU A 244 -22.91 -1.36 9.50
C GLU A 244 -22.60 -1.39 7.99
N GLU A 245 -21.41 -1.88 7.63
CA GLU A 245 -21.01 -2.03 6.23
C GLU A 245 -20.16 -3.28 6.04
N LYS A 246 -20.27 -3.91 4.86
CA LYS A 246 -19.47 -5.07 4.50
C LYS A 246 -18.11 -4.63 3.97
N PHE A 247 -17.04 -5.22 4.52
CA PHE A 247 -15.70 -4.98 4.00
C PHE A 247 -15.47 -5.76 2.70
N HIS A 248 -15.09 -5.04 1.66
CA HIS A 248 -14.70 -5.59 0.37
C HIS A 248 -13.25 -5.23 0.07
N LEU A 249 -12.57 -6.11 -0.67
CA LEU A 249 -11.24 -5.84 -1.20
C LEU A 249 -11.38 -4.94 -2.42
N ASP A 250 -11.36 -3.64 -2.18
CA ASP A 250 -11.43 -2.60 -3.20
C ASP A 250 -10.03 -2.04 -3.48
N PHE A 251 -9.63 -2.06 -4.75
CA PHE A 251 -8.35 -1.56 -5.24
C PHE A 251 -8.50 -0.35 -6.17
N GLY A 252 -9.62 0.37 -6.04
CA GLY A 252 -9.92 1.57 -6.79
C GLY A 252 -10.71 1.31 -8.09
N PRO A 253 -10.84 2.33 -8.95
CA PRO A 253 -10.14 3.61 -8.92
C PRO A 253 -10.77 4.66 -8.00
N ASN A 254 -11.98 4.39 -7.48
CA ASN A 254 -12.73 5.30 -6.63
C ASN A 254 -12.76 4.76 -5.20
N TYR A 255 -12.09 5.45 -4.28
CA TYR A 255 -12.14 5.09 -2.86
C TYR A 255 -13.30 5.84 -2.20
N HIS A 256 -14.36 5.14 -1.81
CA HIS A 256 -15.48 5.75 -1.08
C HIS A 256 -15.31 5.55 0.43
N PRO A 257 -15.71 6.52 1.27
CA PRO A 257 -15.73 6.32 2.72
C PRO A 257 -16.62 5.13 3.07
N THR A 258 -16.13 4.24 3.91
CA THR A 258 -16.91 3.11 4.44
C THR A 258 -17.94 3.62 5.45
N PHE A 259 -17.57 4.61 6.27
CA PHE A 259 -18.46 5.27 7.21
C PHE A 259 -18.30 6.79 7.18
N GLU A 260 -19.37 7.51 7.46
CA GLU A 260 -19.38 8.93 7.76
C GLU A 260 -19.84 9.13 9.21
N ILE A 261 -18.97 9.70 10.04
CA ILE A 261 -19.27 10.10 11.41
C ILE A 261 -19.60 11.59 11.41
N ARG A 262 -20.81 11.96 11.80
CA ARG A 262 -21.22 13.36 11.98
C ARG A 262 -21.01 13.79 13.41
N LEU A 263 -20.21 14.83 13.60
CA LEU A 263 -19.81 15.37 14.90
C LEU A 263 -20.34 16.81 15.07
N PRO A 264 -20.51 17.31 16.32
CA PRO A 264 -20.55 18.75 16.58
C PRO A 264 -19.31 19.46 16.01
N ALA A 265 -19.46 20.66 15.47
CA ALA A 265 -18.35 21.40 14.85
C ALA A 265 -17.23 21.78 15.83
N ASN A 266 -17.54 21.90 17.13
CA ASN A 266 -16.59 22.22 18.20
C ASN A 266 -15.98 20.97 18.87
N THR A 267 -16.02 19.81 18.21
CA THR A 267 -15.44 18.58 18.76
C THR A 267 -13.93 18.64 18.61
N GLU A 268 -13.23 18.64 19.74
CA GLU A 268 -11.76 18.71 19.80
C GLU A 268 -11.12 17.32 19.84
N GLU A 269 -11.74 16.36 20.52
CA GLU A 269 -11.23 14.98 20.62
C GLU A 269 -12.33 13.97 20.33
N VAL A 270 -11.95 12.86 19.69
CA VAL A 270 -12.86 11.73 19.42
C VAL A 270 -12.18 10.40 19.72
N SER A 271 -12.91 9.49 20.36
CA SER A 271 -12.54 8.07 20.40
C SER A 271 -13.31 7.35 19.31
N ILE A 272 -12.60 6.66 18.42
CA ILE A 272 -13.20 5.87 17.34
C ILE A 272 -12.78 4.42 17.49
N THR A 273 -13.76 3.53 17.48
CA THR A 273 -13.55 2.07 17.50
C THR A 273 -14.22 1.44 16.28
N VAL A 274 -13.46 0.68 15.50
CA VAL A 274 -14.00 -0.21 14.46
C VAL A 274 -14.18 -1.58 15.10
N LYS A 275 -15.36 -2.17 14.93
CA LYS A 275 -15.68 -3.50 15.46
C LYS A 275 -16.05 -4.46 14.34
N ASP A 276 -15.68 -5.72 14.52
CA ASP A 276 -16.11 -6.80 13.64
C ASP A 276 -17.55 -7.28 13.97
N GLN A 277 -18.02 -8.24 13.18
CA GLN A 277 -19.33 -8.88 13.36
C GLN A 277 -19.50 -9.59 14.72
N MET A 278 -18.41 -9.95 15.40
CA MET A 278 -18.42 -10.55 16.74
C MET A 278 -18.33 -9.50 17.86
N GLN A 279 -18.41 -8.21 17.51
CA GLN A 279 -18.26 -7.06 18.42
C GLN A 279 -16.86 -6.94 19.05
N THR A 280 -15.86 -7.57 18.44
CA THR A 280 -14.45 -7.42 18.84
C THR A 280 -13.92 -6.10 18.31
N ASP A 281 -13.21 -5.36 19.17
CA ASP A 281 -12.51 -4.14 18.78
C ASP A 281 -11.30 -4.48 17.90
N VAL A 282 -11.40 -4.25 16.59
CA VAL A 282 -10.29 -4.54 15.63
C VAL A 282 -9.36 -3.35 15.45
N TRP A 283 -9.84 -2.14 15.71
CA TRP A 283 -9.05 -0.92 15.68
C TRP A 283 -9.69 0.13 16.59
N ARG A 284 -8.89 0.77 17.44
CA ARG A 284 -9.37 1.81 18.37
C ARG A 284 -8.32 2.89 18.55
N ARG A 285 -8.68 4.16 18.34
CA ARG A 285 -7.78 5.31 18.57
C ARG A 285 -8.55 6.48 19.17
N ASP A 286 -7.86 7.21 20.03
CA ASP A 286 -8.24 8.55 20.47
C ASP A 286 -7.52 9.55 19.56
N ILE A 287 -8.26 10.53 19.04
CA ILE A 287 -7.83 11.41 17.95
C ILE A 287 -8.10 12.85 18.35
N ASP A 288 -7.06 13.67 18.23
CA ASP A 288 -7.14 15.12 18.34
C ASP A 288 -7.54 15.73 16.98
N LEU A 289 -8.63 16.50 16.98
CA LEU A 289 -9.19 17.22 15.84
C LEU A 289 -8.85 18.73 15.87
N SER A 290 -8.28 19.24 16.96
CA SER A 290 -8.04 20.67 17.19
C SER A 290 -7.05 21.30 16.20
N GLY A 291 -6.08 20.51 15.71
CA GLY A 291 -5.05 20.97 14.76
C GLY A 291 -5.48 21.11 13.29
N ASN A 292 -6.68 20.64 12.92
CA ASN A 292 -7.11 20.56 11.52
C ASN A 292 -8.04 21.70 11.08
N ILE A 293 -8.26 22.71 11.93
CA ILE A 293 -9.06 23.90 11.58
C ILE A 293 -8.18 24.85 10.75
N THR A 294 -7.91 24.51 9.50
CA THR A 294 -7.41 25.54 8.56
C THR A 294 -8.56 26.49 8.26
N THR A 295 -8.41 27.75 8.66
CA THR A 295 -9.39 28.80 8.38
C THR A 295 -9.58 28.96 6.87
N PRO A 296 -10.80 29.27 6.38
CA PRO A 296 -11.08 29.40 4.94
C PRO A 296 -10.16 30.37 4.18
N ASP A 297 -9.63 31.39 4.86
CA ASP A 297 -8.75 32.40 4.27
C ASP A 297 -7.37 31.84 3.88
N THR A 298 -6.80 30.95 4.69
CA THR A 298 -5.47 30.37 4.43
C THR A 298 -5.49 29.42 3.23
N ARG A 299 -6.61 28.72 3.02
CA ARG A 299 -6.78 27.80 1.88
C ARG A 299 -6.96 28.54 0.56
N SER A 300 -7.59 29.72 0.59
CA SER A 300 -7.74 30.61 -0.58
C SER A 300 -6.40 31.22 -1.01
N GLU A 301 -5.48 31.47 -0.08
CA GLU A 301 -4.11 31.88 -0.39
C GLU A 301 -3.25 30.72 -0.90
N MET A 302 -3.36 29.53 -0.31
CA MET A 302 -2.67 28.33 -0.80
C MET A 302 -3.11 27.92 -2.21
N MET A 303 -4.39 28.06 -2.55
CA MET A 303 -4.90 27.79 -3.91
C MET A 303 -4.48 28.86 -4.94
N ARG A 304 -4.24 30.11 -4.51
CA ARG A 304 -3.78 31.20 -5.40
C ARG A 304 -2.29 31.16 -5.70
N ASN A 305 -1.48 30.67 -4.76
CA ASN A 305 -0.02 30.69 -4.87
C ASN A 305 0.59 29.41 -5.49
N GLY A 306 -0.22 28.42 -5.85
CA GLY A 306 0.20 27.16 -6.48
C GLY A 306 0.25 27.16 -8.02
N GLY A 307 0.47 28.32 -8.66
CA GLY A 307 0.73 28.42 -10.10
C GLY A 307 2.21 28.15 -10.42
N PRO A 308 2.54 27.58 -11.59
CA PRO A 308 3.85 27.00 -11.85
C PRO A 308 4.96 28.06 -11.95
N TRP A 309 6.08 27.80 -11.27
CA TRP A 309 7.41 28.23 -11.67
C TRP A 309 8.17 27.00 -12.15
#